data_AF-A0A5E4K9U2-F1
#
_entry.id   AF-A0A5E4K9U2-F1
#
_cell.length_a   1.000
_cell.length_b   1.000
_cell.length_c   1.000
_cell.angle_alpha   90.00
_cell.angle_beta   90.00
_cell.angle_gamma   90.00
#
_symmetry.space_group_name_H-M   'P 1'
#
loop_
_entity.id
_entity.type
_entity.pdbx_description
1 polymer ?
#
loop_
_entity_poly.entity_id
_entity_poly.type
_entity_poly.pdbx_seq_one_letter_code
_entity_poly.pdbx_strand_id
1 'polypeptide(L)' 'MDAREATKTVREYFESIKKIKFLFDVRNVRYDKEEDKWIVECDVQNVFDEEPISYKIGVSDETGEILYVEEIED' A
#
# COMPACT_ATOMS: atom_id res chain seq x y z
N MET A 1 0.53 -12.42 9.13
CA MET A 1 1.73 -11.71 8.63
C MET A 1 2.13 -10.59 9.61
N ASP A 2 3.26 -9.93 9.41
CA ASP A 2 3.62 -8.72 10.19
C ASP A 2 3.48 -7.42 9.36
N ALA A 3 3.44 -6.27 10.05
CA ALA A 3 3.34 -4.94 9.42
C ALA A 3 4.35 -4.73 8.28
N ARG A 4 5.59 -5.20 8.48
CA ARG A 4 6.67 -5.11 7.49
C ARG A 4 6.38 -5.94 6.24
N GLU A 5 5.80 -7.12 6.40
CA GLU A 5 5.42 -8.00 5.30
C GLU A 5 4.27 -7.38 4.52
N ALA A 6 3.25 -6.84 5.22
CA ALA A 6 2.13 -6.15 4.58
C ALA A 6 2.61 -4.96 3.73
N THR A 7 3.49 -4.13 4.28
CA THR A 7 4.11 -3.03 3.52
C THR A 7 4.89 -3.52 2.30
N LYS A 8 5.64 -4.62 2.44
CA LYS A 8 6.40 -5.21 1.33
C LYS A 8 5.46 -5.67 0.21
N THR A 9 4.37 -6.36 0.55
CA THR A 9 3.33 -6.77 -0.41
C THR A 9 2.77 -5.57 -1.17
N VAL A 10 2.41 -4.48 -0.47
CA VAL A 10 1.88 -3.27 -1.11
C VAL A 10 2.90 -2.65 -2.07
N ARG A 11 4.16 -2.57 -1.65
CA ARG A 11 5.23 -2.09 -2.53
C ARG A 11 5.38 -2.97 -3.78
N GLU A 12 5.41 -4.29 -3.61
CA GLU A 12 5.52 -5.24 -4.72
C GLU A 12 4.33 -5.13 -5.69
N TYR A 13 3.12 -4.87 -5.17
CA TYR A 13 1.94 -4.57 -5.97
C TYR A 13 2.16 -3.33 -6.86
N PHE A 14 2.64 -2.22 -6.30
CA PHE A 14 2.94 -1.02 -7.08
C PHE A 14 4.11 -1.24 -8.06
N GLU A 15 5.14 -2.00 -7.70
CA GLU A 15 6.24 -2.39 -8.59
C GLU A 15 5.74 -3.24 -9.77
N SER A 16 4.71 -4.07 -9.57
CA SER A 16 4.12 -4.88 -10.64
C SER A 16 3.28 -4.07 -11.63
N ILE A 17 2.58 -3.03 -11.17
CA ILE A 17 1.68 -2.23 -12.03
C ILE A 17 2.37 -1.00 -12.63
N LYS A 18 3.30 -0.38 -11.91
CA LYS A 18 4.04 0.80 -12.38
C LYS A 18 5.29 0.35 -13.13
N LYS A 19 5.32 0.62 -14.44
CA LYS A 19 6.47 0.36 -15.32
C LYS A 19 7.60 1.40 -15.21
N ILE A 20 7.43 2.37 -14.33
CA ILE A 20 8.30 3.54 -14.16
C ILE A 20 8.75 3.59 -12.71
N LYS A 21 9.94 4.14 -12.45
CA LYS A 21 10.41 4.39 -11.07
C LYS A 21 9.42 5.29 -10.34
N PHE A 22 9.15 4.95 -9.09
CA PHE A 22 8.32 5.73 -8.18
C PHE A 22 8.98 5.82 -6.81
N LEU A 23 8.61 6.87 -6.08
CA LEU A 23 8.81 6.98 -4.65
C LEU A 23 7.60 6.36 -3.95
N PHE A 24 7.89 5.62 -2.88
CA PHE A 24 6.90 4.93 -2.06
C PHE A 24 7.18 5.28 -0.62
N ASP A 25 6.27 6.05 -0.02
CA ASP A 25 6.37 6.48 1.38
C ASP A 25 5.18 5.94 2.16
N VAL A 26 5.43 5.40 3.35
CA VAL A 26 4.40 4.74 4.15
C VAL A 26 4.00 5.68 5.28
N ARG A 27 2.75 6.13 5.25
CA ARG A 27 2.17 7.02 6.27
C ARG A 27 1.72 6.26 7.50
N ASN A 28 1.00 5.16 7.29
CA ASN A 28 0.42 4.38 8.38
C ASN A 28 0.35 2.90 8.00
N VAL A 29 0.54 2.04 9.00
CA VAL A 29 0.29 0.61 8.89
C VAL A 29 -0.38 0.17 10.18
N ARG A 30 -1.58 -0.38 10.06
CA ARG A 30 -2.34 -0.88 11.21
C ARG A 30 -2.98 -2.22 10.91
N TYR A 31 -3.13 -3.01 11.96
CA TYR A 31 -3.85 -4.27 11.91
C TYR A 31 -5.32 -4.07 12.29
N ASP A 32 -6.22 -4.51 11.42
CA ASP A 32 -7.65 -4.59 11.69
C ASP A 32 -7.96 -6.01 12.15
N LYS A 33 -8.22 -6.15 13.46
CA LYS A 33 -8.53 -7.45 14.09
C LYS A 33 -9.93 -7.94 13.79
N GLU A 34 -10.86 -7.05 13.42
CA GLU A 34 -12.25 -7.42 13.18
C GLU A 34 -12.39 -8.07 11.80
N GLU A 35 -11.59 -7.61 10.84
CA GLU A 35 -11.59 -8.10 9.45
C GLU A 35 -10.34 -8.93 9.08
N ASP A 36 -9.47 -9.23 10.04
CA ASP A 36 -8.24 -10.03 9.88
C ASP A 36 -7.37 -9.57 8.70
N LYS A 37 -7.13 -8.25 8.64
CA LYS A 37 -6.41 -7.61 7.53
C LYS A 37 -5.48 -6.50 8.01
N TRP A 38 -4.43 -6.25 7.24
CA TRP A 38 -3.58 -5.08 7.37
C TRP A 38 -4.11 -3.94 6.50
N ILE A 39 -4.12 -2.74 7.06
CA ILE A 39 -4.42 -1.51 6.34
C ILE A 39 -3.11 -0.73 6.23
N VAL A 40 -2.69 -0.48 4.99
CA VAL A 40 -1.49 0.29 4.66
C VAL A 40 -1.92 1.58 3.97
N GLU A 41 -1.53 2.71 4.53
CA GLU A 41 -1.73 4.03 3.95
C GLU A 41 -0.36 4.54 3.47
N CYS A 42 -0.24 4.84 2.18
CA CYS A 42 1.03 5.19 1.56
C CYS A 42 0.87 6.23 0.46
N ASP A 43 1.93 7.02 0.24
CA ASP A 43 2.07 7.91 -0.90
C ASP A 43 2.88 7.24 -2.00
N VAL A 44 2.36 7.33 -3.22
CA VAL A 44 3.06 6.86 -4.41
C VAL A 44 3.21 8.00 -5.39
N GLN A 45 4.46 8.39 -5.65
CA GLN A 45 4.80 9.46 -6.58
C GLN A 45 5.65 8.91 -7.71
N ASN A 46 5.22 9.05 -8.96
CA ASN A 46 6.11 8.76 -10.08
C ASN A 46 7.22 9.82 -10.12
N VAL A 47 8.44 9.45 -10.50
CA VAL A 47 9.56 10.41 -10.55
C VAL A 47 9.40 11.56 -11.55
N PHE A 48 8.36 11.51 -12.39
CA PHE A 48 8.03 12.55 -13.37
C PHE A 48 6.75 13.33 -13.01
N ASP A 49 6.02 12.91 -11.98
CA ASP A 49 4.80 13.59 -11.52
C ASP A 49 5.14 14.58 -10.42
N GLU A 50 4.46 15.73 -10.43
CA GLU A 50 4.70 16.82 -9.49
C GLU A 50 4.13 16.52 -8.08
N GLU A 51 3.05 15.73 -8.00
CA GLU A 51 2.34 15.45 -6.75
C GLU A 51 2.26 13.95 -6.45
N PRO A 52 2.44 13.53 -5.17
CA PRO A 52 2.17 12.16 -4.76
C PRO A 52 0.67 11.87 -4.77
N ILE A 53 0.30 10.62 -5.07
CA ILE A 53 -1.07 10.13 -4.89
C ILE A 53 -1.09 9.25 -3.64
N SER A 54 -1.99 9.58 -2.71
CA SER A 54 -2.17 8.79 -1.49
C SER A 54 -3.12 7.62 -1.74
N TYR A 55 -2.77 6.47 -1.20
CA TYR A 55 -3.55 5.24 -1.29
C TYR A 55 -3.76 4.62 0.07
N LYS A 56 -4.93 4.00 0.25
CA LYS A 56 -5.25 3.08 1.33
C LYS A 56 -5.45 1.68 0.76
N ILE A 57 -4.68 0.72 1.26
CA ILE A 57 -4.62 -0.65 0.74
C ILE A 57 -4.95 -1.63 1.86
N GLY A 58 -5.87 -2.55 1.59
CA GLY A 58 -6.16 -3.69 2.46
C GLY A 58 -5.39 -4.93 2.03
N VAL A 59 -4.71 -5.60 2.96
CA VAL A 59 -3.94 -6.83 2.73
C VAL A 59 -4.41 -7.92 3.68
N SER A 60 -4.74 -9.10 3.18
CA SER A 60 -5.13 -10.24 4.04
C SER A 60 -3.97 -10.66 4.95
N ASP A 61 -4.21 -10.84 6.26
CA ASP A 61 -3.19 -11.35 7.17
C ASP A 61 -2.73 -12.78 6.86
N GLU A 62 -3.72 -13.60 6.45
CA GLU A 62 -3.56 -15.04 6.21
C GLU A 62 -2.88 -15.31 4.86
N THR A 63 -3.35 -14.67 3.78
CA THR A 63 -2.85 -14.97 2.43
C THR A 63 -1.82 -13.97 1.92
N GLY A 64 -1.75 -12.77 2.49
CA GLY A 64 -0.95 -11.67 1.97
C GLY A 64 -1.47 -11.10 0.65
N GLU A 65 -2.69 -11.42 0.25
CA GLU A 65 -3.30 -10.88 -0.97
C GLU A 65 -3.83 -9.46 -0.77
N ILE A 66 -3.75 -8.65 -1.83
CA ILE A 66 -4.38 -7.33 -1.86
C ILE A 66 -5.90 -7.51 -1.97
N LEU A 67 -6.62 -7.08 -0.95
CA LEU A 67 -8.09 -7.15 -0.88
C LEU A 67 -8.74 -5.97 -1.60
N TYR A 68 -8.19 -4.78 -1.41
CA TYR A 68 -8.65 -3.55 -2.05
C TYR A 68 -7.55 -2.50 -2.13
N VAL A 69 -7.68 -1.57 -3.07
CA VAL A 69 -6.83 -0.38 -3.22
C VAL A 69 -7.76 0.81 -3.46
N GLU A 70 -7.66 1.83 -2.63
CA GLU A 70 -8.48 3.04 -2.69
C GLU A 70 -7.57 4.27 -2.72
N GLU A 71 -7.78 5.17 -3.67
CA GLU A 71 -7.15 6.50 -3.64
C GLU A 71 -7.84 7.34 -2.57
N ILE A 72 -7.04 8.00 -1.73
CA ILE A 72 -7.55 8.87 -0.67
C ILE A 72 -7.07 10.29 -0.91
N GLU A 73 -7.95 11.26 -0.66
CA GLU A 73 -7.58 12.68 -0.60
C GLU A 73 -7.03 12.97 0.81
N ASP A 74 -5.96 13.78 0.88
CA ASP A 74 -5.37 14.23 2.15
C ASP A 74 -6.33 15.13 2.95
#